data_AF-A0A7I7PBS4-F1
#
_entry.id   AF-A0A7I7PBS4-F1
#
_cell.length_a   1.000
_cell.length_b   1.000
_cell.length_c   1.000
_cell.angle_alpha   90.00
_cell.angle_beta   90.00
_cell.angle_gamma   90.00
#
_symmetry.space_group_name_H-M   'P 1'
#
loop_
_entity.id
_entity.type
_entity.pdbx_description
1 polymer ?
#
loop_
_entity_poly.entity_id
_entity_poly.type
_entity_poly.pdbx_seq_one_letter_code
_entity_poly.pdbx_strand_id
1 'polypeptide(L)'
;MNYNFWDLGNQSAGAVVRVTLEGNAANVRLMDSSNYRSFERGEQHRYLGGHYNRSPVVLQVPNDGHWFVVVDYGGYAGSGRAAVQVA
;
A
#
# COMPACT_ATOMS: atom_id res chain seq x y z
N MET A 1 -5.94 11.95 -8.23
CA MET A 1 -4.82 10.97 -8.33
C MET A 1 -5.47 9.60 -8.41
N ASN A 2 -5.15 8.80 -9.43
CA ASN A 2 -5.74 7.46 -9.58
C ASN A 2 -4.88 6.46 -8.81
N TYR A 3 -5.49 5.75 -7.86
CA TYR A 3 -4.83 4.73 -7.06
C TYR A 3 -5.80 3.55 -6.84
N ASN A 4 -5.23 2.39 -6.57
CA ASN A 4 -5.97 1.25 -6.03
C ASN A 4 -5.68 1.16 -4.54
N PHE A 5 -6.65 0.70 -3.76
CA PHE A 5 -6.44 0.43 -2.34
C PHE A 5 -7.05 -0.90 -1.93
N TRP A 6 -6.51 -1.46 -0.86
CA TRP A 6 -7.00 -2.66 -0.20
C TRP A 6 -7.14 -2.35 1.29
N ASP A 7 -8.36 -2.53 1.79
CA ASP A 7 -8.62 -2.61 3.22
C ASP A 7 -8.20 -4.01 3.70
N LEU A 8 -7.20 -4.07 4.58
CA LEU A 8 -6.69 -5.33 5.13
C LEU A 8 -7.43 -5.75 6.41
N GLY A 9 -8.33 -4.92 6.93
CA GLY A 9 -8.93 -5.12 8.24
C GLY A 9 -7.90 -5.01 9.37
N ASN A 10 -8.25 -5.59 10.52
CA ASN A 10 -7.35 -5.67 11.67
C ASN A 10 -6.23 -6.67 11.41
N GLN A 11 -4.99 -6.23 11.56
CA GLN A 11 -3.77 -7.02 11.44
C GLN A 11 -2.94 -6.90 12.71
N SER A 12 -2.31 -8.00 13.08
CA SER A 12 -1.38 -8.05 14.22
C SER A 12 -0.01 -7.53 13.85
N ALA A 13 0.72 -7.02 14.84
CA ALA A 13 2.12 -6.70 14.74
C ALA A 13 2.89 -7.92 14.21
N GLY A 14 3.74 -7.68 13.22
CA GLY A 14 4.53 -8.70 12.57
C GLY A 14 3.89 -9.37 11.35
N ALA A 15 2.58 -9.17 11.10
CA ALA A 15 1.91 -9.66 9.90
C ALA A 15 2.63 -9.19 8.63
N VAL A 16 2.73 -10.07 7.63
CA VAL A 16 3.49 -9.82 6.41
C VAL A 16 2.54 -9.50 5.27
N VAL A 17 2.65 -8.28 4.75
CA VAL A 17 1.89 -7.80 3.60
C VAL A 17 2.75 -7.97 2.36
N ARG A 18 2.31 -8.85 1.46
CA ARG A 18 2.92 -9.07 0.14
C ARG A 18 2.09 -8.36 -0.93
N VAL A 19 2.74 -7.49 -1.71
CA VAL A 19 2.14 -6.79 -2.84
C VAL A 19 2.82 -7.25 -4.12
N THR A 20 2.09 -7.99 -4.95
CA THR A 20 2.52 -8.35 -6.31
C THR A 20 2.12 -7.23 -7.25
N LEU A 21 3.07 -6.77 -8.09
CA LEU A 21 2.89 -5.70 -9.05
C LEU A 21 3.11 -6.27 -10.44
N GLU A 22 2.15 -6.05 -11.33
CA GLU A 22 2.23 -6.42 -12.74
C GLU A 22 2.28 -5.15 -13.59
N GLY A 23 3.35 -5.01 -14.37
CA GLY A 23 3.57 -3.89 -15.28
C GLY A 23 4.60 -2.88 -14.74
N ASN A 24 4.21 -1.61 -14.67
CA ASN A 24 5.12 -0.49 -14.37
C ASN A 24 5.53 -0.42 -12.91
N ALA A 25 6.60 0.34 -12.64
CA ALA A 25 6.97 0.75 -11.30
C ALA A 25 5.81 1.52 -10.62
N ALA A 26 5.64 1.30 -9.32
CA ALA A 26 4.53 1.83 -8.56
C ALA A 26 4.98 2.30 -7.17
N ASN A 27 4.26 3.28 -6.63
CA ASN A 27 4.32 3.58 -5.22
C ASN A 27 3.45 2.59 -4.47
N VAL A 28 4.01 1.97 -3.43
CA VAL A 28 3.29 1.09 -2.51
C VAL A 28 3.37 1.72 -1.12
N ARG A 29 2.21 1.94 -0.49
CA ARG A 29 2.10 2.56 0.83
C ARG A 29 1.24 1.69 1.74
N LEU A 30 1.81 1.23 2.85
CA LEU A 30 1.10 0.59 3.96
C LEU A 30 0.85 1.63 5.05
N MET A 31 -0.41 1.79 5.46
CA MET A 31 -0.87 2.84 6.36
C MET A 31 -1.89 2.31 7.35
N ASP A 32 -1.87 2.82 8.58
CA ASP A 32 -2.98 2.63 9.52
C ASP A 32 -4.20 3.48 9.11
N SER A 33 -5.34 3.28 9.77
CA SER A 33 -6.58 4.01 9.46
C SER A 33 -6.44 5.54 9.52
N SER A 34 -5.63 6.07 10.46
CA SER A 34 -5.49 7.52 10.62
C SER A 34 -4.72 8.12 9.46
N ASN A 35 -3.63 7.48 9.07
CA ASN A 35 -2.78 7.89 7.96
C ASN A 35 -3.48 7.68 6.60
N TYR A 36 -4.24 6.60 6.44
CA TYR A 36 -5.05 6.37 5.23
C TYR A 36 -6.10 7.48 5.04
N ARG A 37 -6.83 7.85 6.09
CA ARG A 37 -7.81 8.95 6.03
C ARG A 37 -7.16 10.30 5.72
N SER A 38 -5.98 10.58 6.28
CA SER A 38 -5.23 11.79 5.93
C SER A 38 -4.73 11.75 4.49
N PHE A 39 -4.29 10.60 3.98
CA PHE A 39 -3.94 10.40 2.58
C PHE A 39 -5.12 10.69 1.64
N GLU A 40 -6.31 10.16 1.94
CA GLU A 40 -7.52 10.41 1.14
C GLU A 40 -7.88 11.90 1.05
N ARG A 41 -7.65 12.66 2.12
CA ARG A 41 -7.87 14.11 2.16
C ARG A 41 -6.73 14.93 1.54
N GLY A 42 -5.66 14.29 1.08
CA GLY A 42 -4.46 14.98 0.56
C GLY A 42 -3.65 15.69 1.65
N GLU A 43 -3.84 15.31 2.91
CA GLU A 43 -3.13 15.86 4.06
C GLU A 43 -1.80 15.12 4.31
N GLN A 44 -0.99 15.69 5.20
CA GLN A 44 0.24 15.05 5.65
C GLN A 44 -0.08 13.72 6.35
N HIS A 45 0.61 12.66 5.94
CA HIS A 45 0.46 11.30 6.45
C HIS A 45 1.81 10.58 6.43
N ARG A 46 1.90 9.50 7.20
CA ARG A 46 3.05 8.59 7.23
C ARG A 46 2.66 7.24 6.65
N TYR A 47 3.63 6.54 6.07
CA TYR A 47 3.42 5.22 5.51
C TYR A 47 4.72 4.40 5.58
N LEU A 48 4.57 3.09 5.50
CA LEU A 48 5.67 2.17 5.21
C LEU A 48 5.65 1.84 3.72
N GLY A 49 6.81 1.81 3.08
CA GLY A 49 6.96 1.53 1.66
C GLY A 49 7.67 2.65 0.91
N GLY A 50 7.30 2.85 -0.37
CA GLY A 50 8.01 3.75 -1.27
C GLY A 50 7.76 3.41 -2.74
N HIS A 51 8.66 3.86 -3.61
CA HIS A 51 8.61 3.58 -5.04
C HIS A 51 9.35 2.29 -5.37
N TYR A 52 8.66 1.35 -6.01
CA TYR A 52 9.19 0.04 -6.34
C TYR A 52 9.09 -0.25 -7.83
N ASN A 53 10.18 -0.77 -8.40
CA ASN A 53 10.27 -1.26 -9.77
C ASN A 53 10.47 -2.79 -9.85
N ARG A 54 10.33 -3.49 -8.72
CA ARG A 54 10.45 -4.95 -8.62
C ARG A 54 9.33 -5.51 -7.76
N SER A 55 8.94 -6.74 -8.06
CA SER A 55 7.86 -7.47 -7.40
C SER A 55 8.36 -8.84 -6.93
N PRO A 56 7.83 -9.39 -5.81
CA PRO A 56 6.88 -8.78 -4.89
C PRO A 56 7.50 -7.74 -3.96
N VAL A 57 6.71 -6.75 -3.56
CA VAL A 57 7.02 -5.86 -2.44
C VAL A 57 6.55 -6.53 -1.16
N VAL A 58 7.40 -6.56 -0.14
CA VAL A 58 7.09 -7.18 1.16
C VAL A 58 7.25 -6.12 2.24
N LEU A 59 6.17 -5.87 2.98
CA LEU A 59 6.11 -4.92 4.09
C LEU A 59 5.61 -5.64 5.33
N GLN A 60 6.11 -5.25 6.50
CA GLN A 60 5.71 -5.83 7.78
C GLN A 60 4.88 -4.82 8.57
N VAL A 61 3.77 -5.29 9.15
CA VAL A 61 2.92 -4.50 10.04
C VAL A 61 3.68 -4.20 11.35
N PRO A 62 3.89 -2.94 11.73
CA PRO A 62 4.71 -2.59 12.90
C PRO A 62 3.96 -2.71 14.23
N ASN A 63 2.62 -2.63 14.22
CA ASN A 63 1.79 -2.71 15.42
C ASN A 63 0.37 -3.19 15.08
N ASP A 64 -0.31 -3.71 16.10
CA ASP A 64 -1.71 -4.14 16.00
C ASP A 64 -2.60 -2.97 15.57
N GLY A 65 -3.46 -3.18 14.58
CA GLY A 65 -4.39 -2.15 14.15
C GLY A 65 -5.09 -2.47 12.84
N HIS A 66 -5.85 -1.51 12.34
CA HIS A 66 -6.53 -1.63 11.05
C HIS A 66 -5.67 -0.98 9.96
N TRP A 67 -5.31 -1.77 8.95
CA TRP A 67 -4.31 -1.40 7.94
C TRP A 67 -4.87 -1.34 6.53
N PHE A 68 -4.26 -0.49 5.72
CA PHE A 68 -4.60 -0.25 4.32
C PHE A 68 -3.34 -0.29 3.46
N VAL A 69 -3.46 -0.85 2.27
CA VAL A 69 -2.43 -0.74 1.22
C VAL A 69 -2.96 0.16 0.12
N VAL A 70 -2.16 1.13 -0.29
CA VAL A 70 -2.40 1.95 -1.48
C VAL A 70 -1.32 1.68 -2.51
N VAL A 71 -1.73 1.49 -3.76
CA VAL A 71 -0.85 1.37 -4.93
C VAL A 71 -1.20 2.44 -5.96
N ASP A 72 -0.23 3.30 -6.30
CA ASP A 72 -0.38 4.33 -7.32
C ASP A 72 0.77 4.26 -8.35
N TYR A 73 0.45 4.41 -9.63
CA TYR A 73 1.41 4.32 -10.74
C TYR A 73 1.90 5.70 -11.22
N GLY A 74 1.90 6.71 -10.35
CA GLY A 74 2.52 8.01 -10.62
C GLY A 74 1.96 8.80 -11.82
N GLY A 75 0.76 8.50 -12.30
CA GLY A 75 0.16 9.18 -13.46
C GLY A 75 0.73 8.75 -14.82
N TYR A 76 1.63 7.77 -14.86
CA TYR A 76 2.06 7.16 -16.11
C TYR A 76 0.87 6.42 -16.75
N ALA A 77 0.64 6.66 -18.06
CA ALA A 77 -0.42 6.00 -18.81
C ALA A 77 -0.16 4.49 -18.85
N GLY A 78 -0.88 3.75 -18.01
CA GLY A 78 -0.81 2.30 -17.89
C GLY A 78 -1.49 1.85 -16.61
N SER A 79 -2.60 1.12 -16.73
CA SER A 79 -3.29 0.48 -15.60
C SER A 79 -2.48 -0.73 -15.14
N GLY A 80 -1.44 -0.51 -14.33
CA GLY A 80 -0.75 -1.61 -13.67
C GLY A 80 -1.73 -2.35 -12.76
N ARG A 81 -1.56 -3.67 -12.64
CA ARG A 81 -2.36 -4.50 -11.74
C ARG A 81 -1.56 -4.80 -10.49
N ALA A 82 -2.25 -4.84 -9.36
CA ALA A 82 -1.64 -5.29 -8.13
C ALA A 82 -2.55 -6.29 -7.43
N ALA A 83 -1.93 -7.24 -6.74
CA ALA A 83 -2.58 -8.17 -5.86
C ALA A 83 -1.93 -8.08 -4.47
N VAL A 84 -2.76 -8.07 -3.43
CA VAL A 84 -2.30 -7.96 -2.04
C VAL A 84 -2.69 -9.22 -1.29
N GLN A 85 -1.72 -9.76 -0.54
CA GLN A 85 -1.92 -10.90 0.35
C GLN A 85 -1.34 -10.55 1.73
N VAL A 86 -2.03 -10.97 2.77
CA VAL A 86 -1.54 -10.92 4.16
C VAL A 86 -1.30 -12.34 4.65
N ALA A 87 -0.17 -12.55 5.33
CA ALA A 87 0.25 -13.81 5.93
C ALA A 87 0.65 -13.62 7.39
#